data_AF-A0AAJ0MJ69-F1
#
_entry.id   AF-A0AAJ0MJ69-F1
#
_cell.length_a   1.000
_cell.length_b   1.000
_cell.length_c   1.000
_cell.angle_alpha   90.00
_cell.angle_beta   90.00
_cell.angle_gamma   90.00
#
_symmetry.space_group_name_H-M   'P 1'
#
loop_
_entity.id
_entity.type
_entity.pdbx_description
1 polymer ?
#
loop_
_entity_poly.entity_id
_entity_poly.type
_entity_poly.pdbx_seq_one_letter_code
_entity_poly.pdbx_strand_id
1 'polypeptide(L)'
;MSSTSQTRVLTATSEVIAIIRSSSAPPPKRGFSAISRSSYSSSSSASDHHDIVEIPEVLNSQETLEFFGLQPDVAKIIFESWQELQQTPGQLGYDDDIITSVVHYIKTMADVEDAWLPTHHWRQALIKMGINSDLTDAILDSNFDKIRKSKSASAWAIDTFRTSWEFLEGLDKRVRRKKDEVDRLVTPSPSIAPRPAIRNKPGLLDSYKEPVLKLATMAAVPDSVDGRIMLHKGGAMTRLVSVFNEDGSLNVVKLFSAPPTDFHHTRTDLIYFTKNIDIAEQYAKYSQRRVDAEEGAVLSFAVPTELVDEHREISGRDWQRLLWWARGPVRSLDDVQLPASLTQYTEAPLLVGYICGMGSDKFARLESSSELTGRYMKTRNDANASQHVFQSPSVQAKLQTQCAGWVWIRSMRFLPKDDDNGGEGSSGQREGSN
;
A
#
# COMPACT_ATOMS: atom_id res chain seq x y z
N MET A 1 24.53 -23.85 31.33
CA MET A 1 24.52 -22.94 30.16
C MET A 1 24.25 -23.80 28.93
N SER A 2 22.97 -23.97 28.59
CA SER A 2 22.59 -24.76 27.41
C SER A 2 22.54 -23.79 26.22
N SER A 3 23.47 -23.96 25.27
CA SER A 3 23.48 -23.23 24.01
C SER A 3 22.39 -23.82 23.12
N THR A 4 21.19 -23.25 23.15
CA THR A 4 20.15 -23.52 22.17
C THR A 4 20.59 -22.94 20.84
N SER A 5 21.07 -23.81 19.95
CA SER A 5 21.36 -23.47 18.56
C SER A 5 20.05 -23.11 17.87
N GLN A 6 19.69 -21.82 17.85
CA GLN A 6 18.62 -21.31 17.01
C GLN A 6 19.04 -21.50 15.56
N THR A 7 18.44 -22.50 14.89
CA THR A 7 18.53 -22.66 13.45
C THR A 7 17.88 -21.44 12.81
N ARG A 8 18.69 -20.43 12.47
CA ARG A 8 18.22 -19.30 11.66
C ARG A 8 17.79 -19.86 10.31
N VAL A 9 16.48 -19.96 10.10
CA VAL A 9 15.93 -20.23 8.78
C VAL A 9 16.22 -18.98 7.95
N LEU A 10 17.30 -19.04 7.16
CA LEU A 10 17.62 -17.99 6.19
C LEU A 10 16.45 -17.87 5.23
N THR A 11 15.93 -16.65 5.05
CA THR A 11 14.94 -16.42 4.01
C THR A 11 15.61 -16.55 2.65
N ALA A 12 14.88 -17.04 1.64
CA ALA A 12 15.42 -17.23 0.30
C ALA A 12 15.98 -15.93 -0.31
N THR A 13 15.47 -14.79 0.18
CA THR A 13 16.00 -13.44 -0.03
C THR A 13 17.52 -13.38 0.16
N SER A 14 18.07 -13.89 1.27
CA SER A 14 19.51 -13.83 1.57
C SER A 14 20.41 -14.62 0.59
N GLU A 15 19.97 -15.78 0.10
CA GLU A 15 20.79 -16.66 -0.76
C GLU A 15 20.85 -16.18 -2.21
N VAL A 16 19.78 -15.56 -2.72
CA VAL A 16 19.72 -15.07 -4.11
C VAL A 16 20.19 -13.63 -4.24
N ILE A 17 20.14 -12.81 -3.18
CA ILE A 17 20.79 -11.49 -3.23
C ILE A 17 22.29 -11.64 -3.48
N ALA A 18 22.94 -12.70 -3.00
CA ALA A 18 24.32 -13.02 -3.37
C ALA A 18 24.54 -13.12 -4.90
N ILE A 19 23.50 -13.49 -5.66
CA ILE A 19 23.51 -13.60 -7.13
C ILE A 19 23.16 -12.26 -7.81
N ILE A 20 22.33 -11.42 -7.19
CA ILE A 20 21.85 -10.13 -7.74
C ILE A 20 22.79 -8.95 -7.40
N ARG A 21 23.78 -9.15 -6.52
CA ARG A 21 24.75 -8.11 -6.10
C ARG A 21 25.35 -7.38 -7.30
N SER A 22 25.12 -6.06 -7.38
CA SER A 22 25.94 -5.21 -8.24
C SER A 22 27.34 -5.13 -7.63
N SER A 23 28.37 -5.30 -8.45
CA SER A 23 29.77 -5.38 -8.01
C SER A 23 30.34 -4.05 -7.48
N SER A 24 29.53 -2.99 -7.36
CA SER A 24 29.98 -1.63 -7.03
C SER A 24 29.24 -0.99 -5.84
N ALA A 25 28.37 -1.72 -5.13
CA ALA A 25 27.68 -1.17 -3.96
C ALA A 25 28.60 -1.10 -2.73
N PRO A 26 28.50 -0.08 -1.86
CA PRO A 26 29.16 -0.08 -0.56
C PRO A 26 28.73 -1.31 0.25
N PRO A 27 29.58 -1.80 1.18
CA PRO A 27 29.24 -2.97 1.98
C PRO A 27 27.97 -2.67 2.80
N PRO A 28 26.93 -3.50 2.71
CA PRO A 28 25.69 -3.25 3.42
C PRO A 28 25.90 -3.36 4.93
N LYS A 29 25.03 -2.70 5.69
CA LYS A 29 24.94 -2.89 7.14
C LYS A 29 24.74 -4.37 7.48
N ARG A 30 25.23 -4.81 8.64
CA ARG A 30 25.03 -6.20 9.11
C ARG A 30 23.54 -6.52 9.18
N GLY A 31 23.13 -7.64 8.60
CA GLY A 31 21.72 -8.07 8.55
C GLY A 31 20.91 -7.45 7.41
N PHE A 32 21.54 -6.57 6.61
CA PHE A 32 20.98 -5.99 5.40
C PHE A 32 21.72 -6.48 4.16
N SER A 33 21.02 -6.37 3.05
CA SER A 33 21.50 -6.68 1.72
C SER A 33 21.12 -5.56 0.77
N ALA A 34 22.06 -5.13 -0.07
CA ALA A 34 21.83 -4.10 -1.06
C ALA A 34 21.31 -4.73 -2.36
N ILE A 35 20.18 -4.25 -2.87
CA ILE A 35 19.63 -4.65 -4.16
C ILE A 35 19.36 -3.43 -5.03
N SER A 36 19.48 -3.58 -6.35
CA SER A 36 19.04 -2.54 -7.27
C SER A 36 17.52 -2.57 -7.38
N ARG A 37 16.88 -1.40 -7.30
CA ARG A 37 15.46 -1.18 -7.63
C ARG A 37 15.11 -1.68 -9.02
N SER A 38 15.98 -1.51 -10.00
CA SER A 38 15.80 -2.07 -11.35
C SER A 38 15.61 -3.59 -11.39
N SER A 39 16.04 -4.33 -10.35
CA SER A 39 15.91 -5.79 -10.27
C SER A 39 14.54 -6.27 -9.77
N TYR A 40 13.71 -5.38 -9.22
CA TYR A 40 12.38 -5.75 -8.71
C TYR A 40 11.29 -4.75 -9.11
N SER A 41 11.66 -3.61 -9.66
CA SER A 41 10.75 -2.70 -10.30
C SER A 41 10.65 -3.02 -11.79
N SER A 42 9.43 -3.04 -12.31
CA SER A 42 9.18 -3.13 -13.75
C SER A 42 9.59 -1.86 -14.52
N SER A 43 10.07 -0.84 -13.80
CA SER A 43 10.50 0.46 -14.31
C SER A 43 11.92 0.40 -14.88
N SER A 44 12.05 0.26 -16.21
CA SER A 44 13.34 0.27 -16.90
C SER A 44 13.90 1.70 -17.04
N SER A 45 14.54 2.25 -16.01
CA SER A 45 15.47 3.38 -16.19
C SER A 45 16.83 3.03 -15.59
N ALA A 46 17.75 2.62 -16.44
CA ALA A 46 19.04 2.04 -16.08
C ALA A 46 20.16 3.06 -15.77
N SER A 47 19.84 4.28 -15.29
CA SER A 47 20.82 5.37 -15.31
C SER A 47 21.15 6.06 -13.98
N ASP A 48 20.53 5.72 -12.84
CA ASP A 48 20.89 6.37 -11.58
C ASP A 48 21.63 5.43 -10.62
N HIS A 49 22.85 5.81 -10.25
CA HIS A 49 23.63 5.16 -9.19
C HIS A 49 23.00 5.29 -7.78
N HIS A 50 21.90 6.04 -7.64
CA HIS A 50 21.06 6.14 -6.44
C HIS A 50 19.94 5.09 -6.38
N ASP A 51 19.95 4.10 -7.26
CA ASP A 51 18.88 3.10 -7.38
C ASP A 51 19.09 1.84 -6.53
N ILE A 52 19.89 1.94 -5.46
CA ILE A 52 20.16 0.84 -4.54
C ILE A 52 19.29 1.02 -3.28
N VAL A 53 18.63 -0.05 -2.87
CA VAL A 53 17.86 -0.12 -1.62
C VAL A 53 18.46 -1.21 -0.74
N GLU A 54 18.69 -0.85 0.52
CA GLU A 54 19.05 -1.81 1.57
C GLU A 54 17.78 -2.50 2.07
N ILE A 55 17.75 -3.82 2.02
CA ILE A 55 16.65 -4.65 2.52
C ILE A 55 17.15 -5.63 3.58
N PRO A 56 16.32 -6.05 4.54
CA PRO A 56 16.70 -7.04 5.54
C PRO A 56 16.93 -8.42 4.90
N GLU A 57 17.90 -9.17 5.43
CA GLU A 57 18.20 -10.55 5.00
C GLU A 57 17.18 -11.57 5.52
N VAL A 58 16.47 -11.25 6.61
CA VAL A 58 15.50 -12.12 7.26
C VAL A 58 14.23 -11.33 7.50
N LEU A 59 13.11 -11.84 6.98
CA LEU A 59 11.81 -11.18 7.02
C LEU A 59 11.30 -10.97 8.46
N ASN A 60 11.46 -11.95 9.34
CA ASN A 60 11.13 -11.83 10.76
C ASN A 60 12.39 -11.50 11.57
N SER A 61 12.83 -10.24 11.55
CA SER A 61 14.04 -9.78 12.27
C SER A 61 13.92 -8.34 12.77
N GLN A 62 14.83 -7.96 13.67
CA GLN A 62 14.96 -6.56 14.12
C GLN A 62 15.26 -5.62 12.94
N GLU A 63 16.11 -6.03 12.00
CA GLU A 63 16.46 -5.26 10.80
C GLU A 63 15.23 -4.98 9.92
N THR A 64 14.27 -5.90 9.85
CA THR A 64 13.00 -5.65 9.15
C THR A 64 12.19 -4.55 9.82
N LEU A 65 12.17 -4.49 11.15
CA LEU A 65 11.50 -3.44 11.89
C LEU A 65 12.19 -2.07 11.71
N GLU A 66 13.51 -2.04 11.69
CA GLU A 66 14.28 -0.84 11.37
C GLU A 66 14.03 -0.37 9.92
N PHE A 67 14.01 -1.31 8.96
CA PHE A 67 13.65 -1.04 7.56
C PHE A 67 12.25 -0.43 7.43
N PHE A 68 11.31 -0.84 8.28
CA PHE A 68 9.97 -0.26 8.32
C PHE A 68 9.94 1.18 8.80
N GLY A 69 10.99 1.65 9.46
CA GLY A 69 11.11 3.00 9.99
C GLY A 69 10.95 3.09 11.51
N LEU A 70 11.08 1.97 12.24
CA LEU A 70 11.17 2.00 13.70
C LEU A 70 12.57 2.39 14.16
N GLN A 71 12.64 3.03 15.32
CA GLN A 71 13.90 3.30 16.01
C GLN A 71 14.53 1.99 16.50
N PRO A 72 15.86 1.85 16.50
CA PRO A 72 16.53 0.57 16.80
C PRO A 72 16.20 -0.02 18.17
N ASP A 73 16.02 0.83 19.18
CA ASP A 73 15.63 0.43 20.54
C ASP A 73 14.21 -0.14 20.59
N VAL A 74 13.26 0.51 19.91
CA VAL A 74 11.87 0.02 19.81
C VAL A 74 11.78 -1.24 18.94
N ALA A 75 12.51 -1.28 17.83
CA ALA A 75 12.62 -2.47 16.99
C ALA A 75 13.11 -3.68 17.80
N LYS A 76 14.13 -3.48 18.65
CA LYS A 76 14.64 -4.51 19.55
C LYS A 76 13.57 -5.00 20.53
N ILE A 77 12.85 -4.08 21.19
CA ILE A 77 11.79 -4.43 22.15
C ILE A 77 10.70 -5.29 21.49
N ILE A 78 10.23 -4.89 20.31
CA ILE A 78 9.19 -5.62 19.59
C ILE A 78 9.71 -7.00 19.15
N PHE A 79 10.95 -7.07 18.65
CA PHE A 79 11.55 -8.33 18.22
C PHE A 79 11.73 -9.31 19.38
N GLU A 80 12.26 -8.86 20.52
CA GLU A 80 12.43 -9.70 21.72
C GLU A 80 11.07 -10.22 22.21
N SER A 81 10.05 -9.35 22.27
CA SER A 81 8.68 -9.76 22.63
C SER A 81 8.10 -10.78 21.65
N TRP A 82 8.29 -10.59 20.35
CA TRP A 82 7.88 -11.57 19.34
C TRP A 82 8.60 -12.91 19.53
N GLN A 83 9.92 -12.91 19.78
CA GLN A 83 10.68 -14.14 20.02
C GLN A 83 10.22 -14.92 21.26
N GLU A 84 9.79 -14.23 22.31
CA GLU A 84 9.22 -14.84 23.52
C GLU A 84 7.86 -15.48 23.22
N LEU A 85 7.03 -14.82 22.41
CA LEU A 85 5.73 -15.36 21.97
C LEU A 85 5.91 -16.64 21.15
N GLN A 86 6.92 -16.72 20.29
CA GLN A 86 7.23 -17.93 19.52
C GLN A 86 7.71 -19.13 20.37
N GLN A 87 8.10 -18.89 21.63
CA GLN A 87 8.57 -19.95 22.54
C GLN A 87 7.48 -20.47 23.48
N THR A 88 6.32 -19.81 23.54
CA THR A 88 5.28 -20.09 24.53
C THR A 88 4.09 -20.82 23.88
N PRO A 89 3.81 -22.09 24.23
CA PRO A 89 2.61 -22.78 23.75
C PRO A 89 1.33 -22.09 24.25
N GLY A 90 0.50 -21.55 23.35
CA GLY A 90 -0.74 -20.83 23.70
C GLY A 90 -1.51 -20.26 22.50
N GLN A 91 -2.62 -19.56 22.76
CA GLN A 91 -3.57 -19.03 21.73
C GLN A 91 -2.96 -18.03 20.71
N LEU A 92 -1.78 -17.47 20.99
CA LEU A 92 -1.05 -16.54 20.12
C LEU A 92 0.33 -17.09 19.68
N GLY A 93 0.63 -18.37 20.00
CA GLY A 93 1.98 -18.87 20.17
C GLY A 93 2.62 -19.60 18.97
N TYR A 94 1.98 -19.66 17.80
CA TYR A 94 2.61 -20.23 16.61
C TYR A 94 2.17 -19.48 15.35
N ASP A 95 3.13 -19.19 14.48
CA ASP A 95 2.96 -18.72 13.09
C ASP A 95 2.51 -17.26 12.84
N ASP A 96 2.41 -16.42 13.86
CA ASP A 96 2.18 -14.98 13.64
C ASP A 96 3.46 -14.27 13.18
N ASP A 97 3.37 -13.59 12.03
CA ASP A 97 4.41 -12.73 11.50
C ASP A 97 4.71 -11.55 12.45
N ILE A 98 5.96 -11.08 12.47
CA ILE A 98 6.42 -9.98 13.33
C ILE A 98 5.59 -8.68 13.13
N ILE A 99 4.98 -8.51 11.95
CA ILE A 99 4.10 -7.38 11.66
C ILE A 99 2.88 -7.33 12.59
N THR A 100 2.37 -8.48 13.06
CA THR A 100 1.27 -8.53 14.04
C THR A 100 1.69 -7.92 15.37
N SER A 101 2.91 -8.22 15.84
CA SER A 101 3.49 -7.62 17.04
C SER A 101 3.70 -6.11 16.89
N VAL A 102 4.11 -5.63 15.71
CA VAL A 102 4.22 -4.20 15.42
C VAL A 102 2.86 -3.52 15.50
N VAL A 103 1.83 -4.07 14.85
CA VAL A 103 0.47 -3.49 14.88
C VAL A 103 -0.06 -3.42 16.31
N HIS A 104 0.17 -4.47 17.11
CA HIS A 104 -0.20 -4.48 18.53
C HIS A 104 0.53 -3.38 19.30
N TYR A 105 1.86 -3.29 19.17
CA TYR A 105 2.67 -2.26 19.83
C TYR A 105 2.19 -0.84 19.49
N ILE A 106 1.97 -0.54 18.21
CA ILE A 106 1.53 0.80 17.78
C ILE A 106 0.16 1.16 18.35
N LYS A 107 -0.78 0.20 18.40
CA LYS A 107 -2.08 0.42 19.03
C LYS A 107 -1.95 0.72 20.53
N THR A 108 -1.12 -0.05 21.24
CA THR A 108 -0.85 0.18 22.67
C THR A 108 -0.23 1.57 22.91
N MET A 109 0.68 2.02 22.05
CA MET A 109 1.24 3.37 22.16
C MET A 109 0.23 4.46 21.79
N ALA A 110 -0.67 4.20 20.84
CA ALA A 110 -1.75 5.11 20.46
C ALA A 110 -2.77 5.33 21.59
N ASP A 111 -2.99 4.32 22.44
CA ASP A 111 -3.83 4.44 23.65
C ASP A 111 -3.23 5.46 24.66
N VAL A 112 -1.91 5.65 24.64
CA VAL A 112 -1.22 6.66 25.46
C VAL A 112 -1.25 8.03 24.80
N GLU A 113 -0.85 8.11 23.53
CA GLU A 113 -0.88 9.35 22.76
C GLU A 113 -0.99 9.08 21.26
N ASP A 114 -2.09 9.53 20.66
CA ASP A 114 -2.29 9.54 19.21
C ASP A 114 -2.64 10.96 18.72
N ALA A 115 -2.41 11.21 17.44
CA ALA A 115 -2.68 12.48 16.80
C ALA A 115 -3.61 12.31 15.60
N TRP A 116 -4.74 13.03 15.65
CA TRP A 116 -5.73 12.98 14.58
C TRP A 116 -6.31 14.35 14.25
N LEU A 117 -6.21 15.33 15.16
CA LEU A 117 -6.56 16.73 14.89
C LEU A 117 -5.35 17.52 14.37
N PRO A 118 -5.55 18.57 13.55
CA PRO A 118 -4.46 19.46 13.14
C PRO A 118 -3.71 20.12 14.32
N THR A 119 -4.38 20.28 15.46
CA THR A 119 -3.83 20.87 16.68
C THR A 119 -3.11 19.87 17.58
N HIS A 120 -3.22 18.56 17.33
CA HIS A 120 -2.50 17.55 18.10
C HIS A 120 -1.00 17.56 17.76
N HIS A 121 -0.17 17.10 18.69
CA HIS A 121 1.28 17.00 18.50
C HIS A 121 1.65 15.76 17.67
N TRP A 122 1.34 15.79 16.37
CA TRP A 122 1.55 14.65 15.45
C TRP A 122 2.96 14.06 15.49
N ARG A 123 3.98 14.91 15.47
CA ARG A 123 5.37 14.47 15.56
C ARG A 123 5.66 13.74 16.88
N GLN A 124 5.14 14.26 17.99
CA GLN A 124 5.34 13.66 19.31
C GLN A 124 4.64 12.31 19.43
N ALA A 125 3.41 12.20 18.91
CA ALA A 125 2.69 10.92 18.87
C ALA A 125 3.46 9.85 18.07
N LEU A 126 3.96 10.20 16.87
CA LEU A 126 4.76 9.27 16.04
C LEU A 126 6.08 8.87 16.73
N ILE A 127 6.78 9.82 17.37
CA ILE A 127 7.99 9.53 18.13
C ILE A 127 7.70 8.58 19.31
N LYS A 128 6.59 8.80 20.03
CA LYS A 128 6.16 7.89 21.12
C LYS A 128 5.83 6.48 20.62
N MET A 129 5.34 6.35 19.40
CA MET A 129 5.15 5.07 18.72
C MET A 129 6.49 4.41 18.28
N GLY A 130 7.64 5.04 18.56
CA GLY A 130 8.95 4.54 18.18
C GLY A 130 9.31 4.74 16.72
N ILE A 131 8.62 5.65 16.02
CA ILE A 131 8.87 5.92 14.61
C ILE A 131 10.08 6.84 14.49
N ASN A 132 10.97 6.55 13.55
CA ASN A 132 12.18 7.34 13.31
C ASN A 132 11.85 8.70 12.65
N SER A 133 12.85 9.59 12.58
CA SER A 133 12.69 10.94 12.02
C SER A 133 12.22 10.92 10.57
N ASP A 134 12.80 10.04 9.75
CA ASP A 134 12.62 10.06 8.31
C ASP A 134 11.20 9.64 7.92
N LEU A 135 10.69 8.57 8.54
CA LEU A 135 9.30 8.16 8.37
C LEU A 135 8.33 9.15 9.01
N THR A 136 8.70 9.76 10.14
CA THR A 136 7.90 10.83 10.73
C THR A 136 7.74 12.00 9.75
N ASP A 137 8.84 12.46 9.13
CA ASP A 137 8.83 13.53 8.14
C ASP A 137 8.03 13.14 6.89
N ALA A 138 8.08 11.87 6.50
CA ALA A 138 7.29 11.34 5.39
C ALA A 138 5.78 11.36 5.66
N ILE A 139 5.36 10.95 6.86
CA ILE A 139 3.95 10.99 7.27
C ILE A 139 3.46 12.43 7.41
N LEU A 140 4.32 13.36 7.84
CA LEU A 140 3.98 14.76 8.09
C LEU A 140 4.19 15.69 6.90
N ASP A 141 4.48 15.15 5.73
CA ASP A 141 4.67 15.92 4.51
C ASP A 141 3.41 16.73 4.16
N SER A 142 3.57 18.05 4.13
CA SER A 142 2.47 19.01 3.98
C SER A 142 1.79 18.93 2.61
N ASN A 143 2.46 18.38 1.60
CA ASN A 143 1.86 18.17 0.27
C ASN A 143 0.70 17.17 0.33
N PHE A 144 0.64 16.33 1.36
CA PHE A 144 -0.37 15.29 1.52
C PHE A 144 -1.34 15.58 2.66
N ASP A 145 -1.40 16.83 3.14
CA ASP A 145 -2.19 17.19 4.33
C ASP A 145 -3.67 16.78 4.24
N LYS A 146 -4.27 16.86 3.05
CA LYS A 146 -5.66 16.44 2.80
C LYS A 146 -5.85 14.94 3.09
N ILE A 147 -4.96 14.10 2.57
CA ILE A 147 -5.00 12.65 2.79
C ILE A 147 -4.56 12.32 4.20
N ARG A 148 -3.42 12.86 4.65
CA ARG A 148 -2.90 12.64 6.00
C ARG A 148 -3.94 12.91 7.10
N LYS A 149 -4.76 13.96 6.97
CA LYS A 149 -5.81 14.31 7.97
C LYS A 149 -7.07 13.41 7.93
N SER A 150 -7.12 12.45 6.99
CA SER A 150 -8.23 11.46 6.84
C SER A 150 -8.08 10.20 7.70
N LYS A 151 -6.97 10.07 8.45
CA LYS A 151 -6.74 9.03 9.47
C LYS A 151 -5.92 9.62 10.64
N SER A 152 -5.74 8.89 11.74
CA SER A 152 -4.79 9.24 12.81
C SER A 152 -3.33 8.94 12.45
N ALA A 153 -2.40 9.37 13.30
CA ALA A 153 -0.99 9.04 13.22
C ALA A 153 -0.76 7.52 13.34
N SER A 154 -1.40 6.86 14.31
CA SER A 154 -1.30 5.40 14.48
C SER A 154 -1.82 4.64 13.26
N ALA A 155 -2.94 5.08 12.68
CA ALA A 155 -3.51 4.47 11.49
C ALA A 155 -2.59 4.61 10.27
N TRP A 156 -1.91 5.75 10.10
CA TRP A 156 -0.91 5.89 9.04
C TRP A 156 0.35 5.09 9.30
N ALA A 157 0.83 5.01 10.55
CA ALA A 157 1.96 4.17 10.91
C ALA A 157 1.71 2.69 10.60
N ILE A 158 0.55 2.16 11.03
CA ILE A 158 0.13 0.77 10.75
C ILE A 158 0.02 0.52 9.24
N ASP A 159 -0.59 1.44 8.50
CA ASP A 159 -0.73 1.35 7.05
C ASP A 159 0.63 1.34 6.34
N THR A 160 1.58 2.18 6.78
CA THR A 160 2.96 2.18 6.28
C THR A 160 3.63 0.83 6.54
N PHE A 161 3.61 0.35 7.78
CA PHE A 161 4.30 -0.89 8.13
C PHE A 161 3.74 -2.11 7.41
N ARG A 162 2.41 -2.17 7.23
CA ARG A 162 1.78 -3.21 6.39
C ARG A 162 2.21 -3.11 4.94
N THR A 163 2.30 -1.90 4.40
CA THR A 163 2.78 -1.68 3.02
C THR A 163 4.23 -2.14 2.86
N SER A 164 5.12 -1.78 3.80
CA SER A 164 6.51 -2.23 3.79
C SER A 164 6.64 -3.75 3.96
N TRP A 165 5.77 -4.37 4.75
CA TRP A 165 5.71 -5.83 4.89
C TRP A 165 5.25 -6.51 3.59
N GLU A 166 4.17 -6.02 2.98
CA GLU A 166 3.66 -6.50 1.68
C GLU A 166 4.75 -6.40 0.59
N PHE A 167 5.55 -5.32 0.60
CA PHE A 167 6.70 -5.17 -0.28
C PHE A 167 7.74 -6.27 -0.09
N LEU A 168 8.21 -6.47 1.15
CA LEU A 168 9.24 -7.48 1.45
C LEU A 168 8.75 -8.90 1.17
N GLU A 169 7.51 -9.24 1.52
CA GLU A 169 6.92 -10.53 1.16
C GLU A 169 6.86 -10.75 -0.36
N GLY A 170 6.42 -9.72 -1.09
CA GLY A 170 6.35 -9.77 -2.55
C GLY A 170 7.73 -9.97 -3.17
N LEU A 171 8.76 -9.38 -2.58
CA LEU A 171 10.14 -9.57 -2.99
C LEU A 171 10.64 -10.99 -2.67
N ASP A 172 10.45 -11.49 -1.44
CA ASP A 172 10.88 -12.85 -1.04
C ASP A 172 10.21 -13.92 -1.92
N LYS A 173 8.91 -13.76 -2.23
CA LYS A 173 8.17 -14.65 -3.16
C LYS A 173 8.78 -14.66 -4.56
N ARG A 174 9.14 -13.49 -5.11
CA ARG A 174 9.79 -13.39 -6.44
C ARG A 174 11.16 -14.04 -6.45
N VAL A 175 11.93 -13.82 -5.39
CA VAL A 175 13.26 -14.41 -5.21
C VAL A 175 13.19 -15.93 -5.15
N ARG A 176 12.26 -16.50 -4.36
CA ARG A 176 12.04 -17.96 -4.28
C ARG A 176 11.70 -18.56 -5.64
N ARG A 177 10.77 -17.95 -6.37
CA ARG A 177 10.38 -18.42 -7.71
C ARG A 177 11.56 -18.46 -8.67
N LYS A 178 12.41 -17.44 -8.65
CA LYS A 178 13.62 -17.37 -9.49
C LYS A 178 14.62 -18.46 -9.12
N LYS A 179 14.79 -18.74 -7.82
CA LYS A 179 15.62 -19.85 -7.34
C LYS A 179 15.08 -21.18 -7.86
N ASP A 180 13.79 -21.45 -7.68
CA ASP A 180 13.16 -22.68 -8.15
C ASP A 180 13.28 -22.86 -9.67
N GLU A 181 13.19 -21.77 -10.44
CA GLU A 181 13.38 -21.78 -11.90
C GLU A 181 14.82 -22.13 -12.29
N VAL A 182 15.81 -21.51 -11.64
CA VAL A 182 17.23 -21.81 -11.86
C VAL A 182 17.55 -23.26 -11.48
N ASP A 183 17.05 -23.74 -10.33
CA ASP A 183 17.27 -25.11 -9.88
C ASP A 183 16.66 -26.13 -10.87
N ARG A 184 15.48 -25.83 -11.44
CA ARG A 184 14.87 -26.67 -12.50
C ARG A 184 15.70 -26.72 -13.78
N LEU A 185 16.42 -25.65 -14.14
CA LEU A 185 17.27 -25.62 -15.33
C LEU A 185 18.60 -26.36 -15.11
N VAL A 186 19.10 -26.39 -13.88
CA VAL A 186 20.39 -26.99 -13.53
C VAL A 186 20.27 -28.47 -13.15
N THR A 187 19.08 -28.93 -12.74
CA THR A 187 18.85 -30.32 -12.34
C THR A 187 18.19 -31.12 -13.47
N PRO A 188 18.88 -32.07 -14.14
CA PRO A 188 18.25 -32.90 -15.16
C PRO A 188 17.17 -33.77 -14.51
N SER A 189 16.00 -33.85 -15.14
CA SER A 189 14.97 -34.80 -14.73
C SER A 189 15.57 -36.23 -14.73
N PRO A 190 15.34 -37.06 -13.70
CA PRO A 190 15.94 -38.39 -13.59
C PRO A 190 15.56 -39.36 -14.72
N SER A 191 14.57 -38.99 -15.55
CA SER A 191 14.13 -39.73 -16.74
C SER A 191 14.79 -39.28 -18.05
N ILE A 192 15.62 -38.24 -18.05
CA ILE A 192 16.28 -37.70 -19.25
C ILE A 192 17.75 -38.11 -19.22
N ALA A 193 18.17 -38.90 -20.22
CA ALA A 193 19.55 -39.31 -20.36
C ALA A 193 20.49 -38.09 -20.38
N PRO A 194 21.57 -38.08 -19.57
CA PRO A 194 22.45 -36.94 -19.45
C PRO A 194 23.02 -36.59 -20.82
N ARG A 195 22.72 -35.39 -21.32
CA ARG A 195 23.37 -34.85 -22.52
C ARG A 195 24.82 -34.49 -22.15
N PRO A 196 25.79 -34.69 -23.08
CA PRO A 196 27.17 -34.31 -22.84
C PRO A 196 27.26 -32.85 -22.42
N ALA A 197 28.04 -32.58 -21.38
CA ALA A 197 28.18 -31.26 -20.78
C ALA A 197 28.52 -30.23 -21.87
N ILE A 198 27.57 -29.35 -22.18
CA ILE A 198 27.83 -28.19 -23.02
C ILE A 198 28.77 -27.31 -22.19
N ARG A 199 30.03 -27.24 -22.63
CA ARG A 199 31.06 -26.42 -22.01
C ARG A 199 30.55 -24.98 -21.98
N ASN A 200 30.17 -24.51 -20.79
CA ASN A 200 29.62 -23.17 -20.60
C ASN A 200 30.58 -22.15 -21.20
N LYS A 201 30.15 -21.50 -22.28
CA LYS A 201 30.81 -20.27 -22.73
C LYS A 201 30.55 -19.22 -21.64
N PRO A 202 31.59 -18.55 -21.12
CA PRO A 202 31.39 -17.41 -20.24
C PRO A 202 30.65 -16.34 -21.04
N GLY A 203 29.39 -16.08 -20.69
CA GLY A 203 28.50 -15.17 -21.42
C GLY A 203 27.02 -15.58 -21.49
N LEU A 204 26.62 -16.78 -21.02
CA LEU A 204 25.21 -17.22 -21.10
C LEU A 204 24.30 -16.66 -19.99
N LEU A 205 24.86 -16.02 -18.95
CA LEU A 205 24.06 -15.43 -17.87
C LEU A 205 23.48 -14.04 -18.23
N ASP A 206 24.04 -13.36 -19.24
CA ASP A 206 23.58 -12.04 -19.71
C ASP A 206 22.32 -12.10 -20.59
N SER A 207 21.87 -13.30 -20.99
CA SER A 207 20.75 -13.47 -21.93
C SER A 207 19.44 -13.88 -21.25
N TYR A 208 19.41 -14.07 -19.93
CA TYR A 208 18.14 -14.30 -19.22
C TYR A 208 17.41 -12.97 -19.10
N LYS A 209 16.72 -12.59 -20.17
CA LYS A 209 15.63 -11.62 -20.11
C LYS A 209 14.64 -12.18 -19.10
N GLU A 210 14.57 -11.52 -17.95
CA GLU A 210 13.65 -11.88 -16.89
C GLU A 210 12.27 -12.20 -17.46
N PRO A 211 11.57 -13.22 -16.95
CA PRO A 211 10.12 -13.16 -16.93
C PRO A 211 9.75 -12.10 -15.89
N VAL A 212 10.08 -10.83 -16.17
CA VAL A 212 9.24 -9.74 -15.68
C VAL A 212 7.86 -10.20 -16.10
N LEU A 213 6.93 -10.30 -15.14
CA LEU A 213 5.52 -10.33 -15.48
C LEU A 213 5.41 -9.32 -16.61
N LYS A 214 5.14 -9.75 -17.86
CA LYS A 214 4.97 -8.84 -18.97
C LYS A 214 3.66 -8.14 -18.67
N LEU A 215 3.69 -7.23 -17.70
CA LEU A 215 2.74 -6.17 -17.52
C LEU A 215 2.76 -5.54 -18.90
N ALA A 216 1.72 -5.85 -19.66
CA ALA A 216 1.67 -5.60 -21.09
C ALA A 216 2.23 -4.21 -21.33
N THR A 217 3.28 -4.14 -22.17
CA THR A 217 4.04 -2.95 -22.53
C THR A 217 3.23 -1.70 -22.23
N MET A 218 3.58 -0.97 -21.15
CA MET A 218 2.80 0.10 -20.51
C MET A 218 1.87 0.81 -21.51
N ALA A 219 0.68 0.24 -21.73
CA ALA A 219 -0.26 0.83 -22.63
C ALA A 219 -0.71 2.12 -21.95
N ALA A 220 -0.63 3.24 -22.66
CA ALA A 220 -1.13 4.50 -22.14
C ALA A 220 -2.57 4.27 -21.65
N VAL A 221 -2.85 4.69 -20.42
CA VAL A 221 -4.20 4.57 -19.86
C VAL A 221 -5.11 5.43 -20.74
N PRO A 222 -6.16 4.86 -21.36
CA PRO A 222 -7.08 5.65 -22.16
C PRO A 222 -7.80 6.69 -21.28
N ASP A 223 -8.02 7.90 -21.81
CA ASP A 223 -8.82 8.92 -21.11
C ASP A 223 -10.30 8.49 -20.98
N SER A 224 -10.77 7.71 -21.96
CA SER A 224 -12.11 7.13 -21.96
C SER A 224 -12.12 5.84 -22.77
N VAL A 225 -13.10 4.96 -22.46
CA VAL A 225 -13.37 3.74 -23.20
C VAL A 225 -14.87 3.70 -23.45
N ASP A 226 -15.27 3.51 -24.71
CA ASP A 226 -16.69 3.53 -25.08
C ASP A 226 -17.49 2.46 -24.33
N GLY A 227 -18.71 2.81 -23.90
CA GLY A 227 -19.57 1.97 -23.06
C GLY A 227 -19.02 1.66 -21.66
N ARG A 228 -17.97 2.36 -21.20
CA ARG A 228 -17.33 2.12 -19.90
C ARG A 228 -17.04 3.40 -19.12
N ILE A 229 -17.02 3.27 -17.80
CA ILE A 229 -16.63 4.30 -16.86
C ILE A 229 -15.23 3.99 -16.32
N MET A 230 -14.34 4.98 -16.36
CA MET A 230 -13.01 4.88 -15.76
C MET A 230 -13.08 5.06 -14.24
N LEU A 231 -12.59 4.07 -13.51
CA LEU A 231 -12.49 4.06 -12.05
C LEU A 231 -11.05 3.81 -11.62
N HIS A 232 -10.58 4.54 -10.61
CA HIS A 232 -9.18 4.58 -10.22
C HIS A 232 -8.98 4.23 -8.75
N LYS A 233 -7.85 3.60 -8.43
CA LYS A 233 -7.38 3.34 -7.07
C LYS A 233 -5.88 3.60 -7.00
N GLY A 234 -5.48 4.45 -6.05
CA GLY A 234 -4.07 4.73 -5.77
C GLY A 234 -3.55 3.94 -4.57
N GLY A 235 -2.26 3.61 -4.58
CA GLY A 235 -1.60 2.96 -3.45
C GLY A 235 -0.22 2.43 -3.83
N ALA A 236 0.26 1.44 -3.06
CA ALA A 236 1.50 0.72 -3.33
C ALA A 236 1.39 -0.17 -4.57
N MET A 237 2.44 -0.18 -5.39
CA MET A 237 2.53 -0.95 -6.62
C MET A 237 2.37 -2.45 -6.34
N THR A 238 3.10 -2.99 -5.36
CA THR A 238 3.03 -4.42 -5.02
C THR A 238 1.61 -4.89 -4.72
N ARG A 239 0.85 -4.12 -3.93
CA ARG A 239 -0.55 -4.40 -3.66
C ARG A 239 -1.41 -4.34 -4.91
N LEU A 240 -1.27 -3.30 -5.73
CA LEU A 240 -2.10 -3.13 -6.93
C LEU A 240 -1.79 -4.18 -8.00
N VAL A 241 -0.53 -4.57 -8.19
CA VAL A 241 -0.11 -5.63 -9.12
C VAL A 241 -0.63 -6.99 -8.69
N SER A 242 -0.81 -7.24 -7.39
CA SER A 242 -1.33 -8.51 -6.89
C SER A 242 -2.74 -8.85 -7.36
N VAL A 243 -3.46 -7.90 -7.96
CA VAL A 243 -4.74 -8.16 -8.63
C VAL A 243 -4.60 -9.07 -9.85
N PHE A 244 -3.42 -9.18 -10.46
CA PHE A 244 -3.21 -10.03 -11.62
C PHE A 244 -2.73 -11.41 -11.19
N ASN A 245 -3.46 -12.44 -11.59
CA ASN A 245 -2.99 -13.82 -11.52
C ASN A 245 -1.98 -14.09 -12.65
N GLU A 246 -1.24 -15.20 -12.55
CA GLU A 246 -0.22 -15.60 -13.53
C GLU A 246 -0.82 -15.91 -14.92
N ASP A 247 -2.09 -16.30 -14.98
CA ASP A 247 -2.83 -16.54 -16.21
C ASP A 247 -3.42 -15.27 -16.83
N GLY A 248 -3.17 -14.10 -16.23
CA GLY A 248 -3.71 -12.81 -16.64
C GLY A 248 -5.15 -12.54 -16.19
N SER A 249 -5.79 -13.50 -15.50
CA SER A 249 -7.09 -13.26 -14.87
C SER A 249 -6.95 -12.30 -13.68
N LEU A 250 -8.05 -11.65 -13.32
CA LEU A 250 -8.07 -10.73 -12.19
C LEU A 250 -8.43 -11.47 -10.89
N ASN A 251 -7.91 -10.99 -9.77
CA ASN A 251 -8.24 -11.39 -8.41
C ASN A 251 -8.54 -10.13 -7.59
N VAL A 252 -9.77 -9.63 -7.73
CA VAL A 252 -10.16 -8.33 -7.15
C VAL A 252 -10.27 -8.36 -5.63
N VAL A 253 -10.29 -9.54 -5.01
CA VAL A 253 -10.23 -9.75 -3.55
C VAL A 253 -8.96 -9.12 -2.95
N LYS A 254 -7.87 -9.05 -3.72
CA LYS A 254 -6.62 -8.40 -3.30
C LYS A 254 -6.75 -6.88 -3.12
N LEU A 255 -7.84 -6.28 -3.59
CA LEU A 255 -8.12 -4.84 -3.48
C LEU A 255 -9.04 -4.48 -2.31
N PHE A 256 -9.44 -5.45 -1.49
CA PHE A 256 -10.28 -5.23 -0.33
C PHE A 256 -9.70 -4.17 0.62
N SER A 257 -10.59 -3.31 1.13
CA SER A 257 -10.27 -2.26 2.09
C SER A 257 -10.43 -2.78 3.52
N ALA A 258 -9.51 -2.38 4.41
CA ALA A 258 -9.60 -2.72 5.82
C ALA A 258 -10.62 -1.82 6.55
N PRO A 259 -11.47 -2.38 7.43
CA PRO A 259 -12.38 -1.61 8.27
C PRO A 259 -11.67 -0.84 9.40
N PRO A 260 -12.31 0.20 9.98
CA PRO A 260 -13.58 0.77 9.54
C PRO A 260 -13.43 1.55 8.23
N THR A 261 -14.42 1.43 7.35
CA THR A 261 -14.49 2.13 6.06
C THR A 261 -15.57 3.21 6.11
N ASP A 262 -15.69 4.03 5.06
CA ASP A 262 -16.69 5.09 5.03
C ASP A 262 -18.15 4.59 5.06
N PHE A 263 -18.40 3.34 4.68
CA PHE A 263 -19.76 2.79 4.59
C PHE A 263 -19.97 1.49 5.36
N HIS A 264 -18.95 1.00 6.07
CA HIS A 264 -19.12 -0.17 6.91
C HIS A 264 -18.13 -0.24 8.08
N HIS A 265 -18.64 -0.64 9.24
CA HIS A 265 -17.89 -0.74 10.48
C HIS A 265 -16.90 -1.91 10.50
N THR A 266 -17.33 -3.11 10.08
CA THR A 266 -16.55 -4.37 10.22
C THR A 266 -16.24 -5.12 8.94
N ARG A 267 -16.87 -4.80 7.80
CA ARG A 267 -16.69 -5.56 6.57
C ARG A 267 -15.29 -5.36 6.01
N THR A 268 -14.68 -6.48 5.64
CA THR A 268 -13.33 -6.58 5.08
C THR A 268 -13.35 -6.93 3.60
N ASP A 269 -14.53 -7.03 2.99
CA ASP A 269 -14.75 -7.50 1.63
C ASP A 269 -15.25 -6.40 0.68
N LEU A 270 -15.02 -5.13 1.02
CA LEU A 270 -15.44 -3.98 0.23
C LEU A 270 -14.31 -3.48 -0.67
N ILE A 271 -14.61 -3.19 -1.94
CA ILE A 271 -13.66 -2.61 -2.89
C ILE A 271 -14.05 -1.17 -3.20
N TYR A 272 -13.11 -0.26 -2.97
CA TYR A 272 -13.27 1.17 -3.18
C TYR A 272 -12.45 1.67 -4.36
N PHE A 273 -13.11 2.37 -5.27
CA PHE A 273 -12.52 3.14 -6.36
C PHE A 273 -13.05 4.59 -6.37
N THR A 274 -12.40 5.48 -7.12
CA THR A 274 -12.86 6.85 -7.35
C THR A 274 -12.86 7.17 -8.84
N LYS A 275 -13.79 8.02 -9.30
CA LYS A 275 -13.72 8.63 -10.65
C LYS A 275 -12.66 9.72 -10.75
N ASN A 276 -12.18 10.23 -9.61
CA ASN A 276 -11.28 11.36 -9.53
C ASN A 276 -9.83 10.87 -9.55
N ILE A 277 -9.21 10.83 -10.73
CA ILE A 277 -7.83 10.32 -10.90
C ILE A 277 -6.81 11.08 -10.05
N ASP A 278 -7.01 12.39 -9.82
CA ASP A 278 -6.16 13.23 -8.98
C ASP A 278 -6.15 12.77 -7.51
N ILE A 279 -7.27 12.25 -7.01
CA ILE A 279 -7.35 11.65 -5.67
C ILE A 279 -6.55 10.35 -5.63
N ALA A 280 -6.72 9.47 -6.63
CA ALA A 280 -5.93 8.24 -6.73
C ALA A 280 -4.42 8.53 -6.82
N GLU A 281 -4.01 9.51 -7.60
CA GLU A 281 -2.60 9.95 -7.69
C GLU A 281 -2.06 10.45 -6.35
N GLN A 282 -2.84 11.24 -5.60
CA GLN A 282 -2.42 11.70 -4.28
C GLN A 282 -2.22 10.53 -3.31
N TYR A 283 -3.12 9.52 -3.31
CA TYR A 283 -2.95 8.32 -2.49
C TYR A 283 -1.69 7.53 -2.90
N ALA A 284 -1.42 7.41 -4.21
CA ALA A 284 -0.25 6.72 -4.73
C ALA A 284 1.06 7.43 -4.32
N LYS A 285 1.13 8.75 -4.53
CA LYS A 285 2.28 9.58 -4.15
C LYS A 285 2.51 9.55 -2.64
N TYR A 286 1.46 9.62 -1.83
CA TYR A 286 1.58 9.54 -0.37
C TYR A 286 2.01 8.14 0.11
N SER A 287 1.60 7.08 -0.58
CA SER A 287 2.10 5.72 -0.32
C SER A 287 3.61 5.64 -0.56
N GLN A 288 4.07 6.09 -1.73
CA GLN A 288 5.49 6.12 -2.09
C GLN A 288 6.32 6.97 -1.14
N ARG A 289 5.80 8.13 -0.74
CA ARG A 289 6.49 9.05 0.17
C ARG A 289 6.85 8.39 1.50
N ARG A 290 5.98 7.51 2.02
CA ARG A 290 6.12 6.82 3.30
C ARG A 290 6.95 5.54 3.23
N VAL A 291 7.00 4.91 2.07
CA VAL A 291 7.76 3.66 1.86
C VAL A 291 8.68 3.86 0.66
N ASP A 292 9.88 4.38 0.90
CA ASP A 292 10.81 4.75 -0.18
C ASP A 292 11.19 3.56 -1.08
N ALA A 293 11.25 2.35 -0.51
CA ALA A 293 11.54 1.13 -1.27
C ALA A 293 10.40 0.70 -2.23
N GLU A 294 9.17 1.17 -2.00
CA GLU A 294 7.98 0.77 -2.73
C GLU A 294 7.55 1.87 -3.71
N GLU A 295 7.17 1.49 -4.93
CA GLU A 295 6.65 2.46 -5.88
C GLU A 295 5.17 2.76 -5.60
N GLY A 296 4.79 4.03 -5.72
CA GLY A 296 3.38 4.40 -5.78
C GLY A 296 2.83 4.11 -7.18
N ALA A 297 1.59 3.66 -7.26
CA ALA A 297 0.92 3.45 -8.55
C ALA A 297 -0.58 3.76 -8.50
N VAL A 298 -1.14 4.00 -9.68
CA VAL A 298 -2.58 4.13 -9.92
C VAL A 298 -3.06 2.98 -10.77
N LEU A 299 -3.97 2.18 -10.21
CA LEU A 299 -4.73 1.14 -10.89
C LEU A 299 -6.00 1.77 -11.48
N SER A 300 -6.22 1.58 -12.78
CA SER A 300 -7.39 2.10 -13.50
C SER A 300 -8.17 0.95 -14.12
N PHE A 301 -9.47 0.91 -13.88
CA PHE A 301 -10.43 -0.01 -14.47
C PHE A 301 -11.32 0.75 -15.46
N ALA A 302 -11.54 0.20 -16.65
CA ALA A 302 -12.68 0.59 -17.47
C ALA A 302 -13.85 -0.36 -17.15
N VAL A 303 -14.83 0.11 -16.38
CA VAL A 303 -15.96 -0.69 -15.90
C VAL A 303 -17.15 -0.52 -16.84
N PRO A 304 -17.80 -1.59 -17.34
CA PRO A 304 -19.00 -1.48 -18.17
C PRO A 304 -20.07 -0.61 -17.52
N THR A 305 -20.64 0.34 -18.26
CA THR A 305 -21.64 1.27 -17.75
C THR A 305 -22.83 0.52 -17.14
N GLU A 306 -23.23 -0.61 -17.72
CA GLU A 306 -24.33 -1.43 -17.22
C GLU A 306 -24.05 -2.01 -15.81
N LEU A 307 -22.77 -2.22 -15.46
CA LEU A 307 -22.38 -2.68 -14.13
C LEU A 307 -22.49 -1.56 -13.08
N VAL A 308 -22.43 -0.31 -13.54
CA VAL A 308 -22.46 0.90 -12.71
C VAL A 308 -23.85 1.54 -12.66
N ASP A 309 -24.71 1.28 -13.64
CA ASP A 309 -26.06 1.86 -13.74
C ASP A 309 -26.97 1.44 -12.59
N GLU A 310 -26.87 0.19 -12.13
CA GLU A 310 -27.62 -0.34 -10.98
C GLU A 310 -26.98 0.05 -9.63
N HIS A 311 -26.50 1.30 -9.48
CA HIS A 311 -25.95 1.81 -8.23
C HIS A 311 -27.02 2.46 -7.36
N ARG A 312 -26.75 2.49 -6.05
CA ARG A 312 -27.41 3.44 -5.15
C ARG A 312 -26.48 4.61 -4.90
N GLU A 313 -27.02 5.82 -5.02
CA GLU A 313 -26.33 7.03 -4.62
C GLU A 313 -26.72 7.41 -3.18
N ILE A 314 -25.75 7.85 -2.39
CA ILE A 314 -25.97 8.36 -1.04
C ILE A 314 -25.34 9.75 -0.86
N SER A 315 -26.13 10.67 -0.32
CA SER A 315 -25.72 12.04 -0.05
C SER A 315 -26.48 12.62 1.14
N GLY A 316 -26.15 13.86 1.54
CA GLY A 316 -26.88 14.61 2.56
C GLY A 316 -26.95 13.89 3.92
N ARG A 317 -28.13 13.90 4.54
CA ARG A 317 -28.35 13.37 5.90
C ARG A 317 -28.10 11.87 6.00
N ASP A 318 -28.45 11.09 4.99
CA ASP A 318 -28.25 9.64 5.04
C ASP A 318 -26.78 9.27 4.90
N TRP A 319 -26.02 9.99 4.07
CA TRP A 319 -24.55 9.86 4.03
C TRP A 319 -23.93 10.15 5.39
N GLN A 320 -24.36 11.22 6.06
CA GLN A 320 -23.87 11.57 7.40
C GLN A 320 -24.18 10.48 8.43
N ARG A 321 -25.40 9.95 8.44
CA ARG A 321 -25.83 8.92 9.39
C ARG A 321 -25.12 7.59 9.13
N LEU A 322 -24.96 7.19 7.86
CA LEU A 322 -24.26 5.95 7.51
C LEU A 322 -22.77 6.04 7.87
N LEU A 323 -22.13 7.16 7.55
CA LEU A 323 -20.73 7.39 7.86
C LEU A 323 -20.50 7.46 9.38
N TRP A 324 -21.43 8.08 10.13
CA TRP A 324 -21.44 8.07 11.59
C TRP A 324 -21.54 6.67 12.15
N TRP A 325 -22.45 5.83 11.65
CA TRP A 325 -22.54 4.44 12.07
C TRP A 325 -21.27 3.64 11.71
N ALA A 326 -20.72 3.84 10.52
CA ALA A 326 -19.57 3.08 10.04
C ALA A 326 -18.28 3.41 10.80
N ARG A 327 -18.02 4.69 11.09
CA ARG A 327 -16.74 5.16 11.65
C ARG A 327 -16.86 5.72 13.07
N GLY A 328 -18.07 5.87 13.58
CA GLY A 328 -18.35 6.43 14.89
C GLY A 328 -17.96 5.53 16.05
N PRO A 329 -17.89 6.12 17.26
CA PRO A 329 -17.68 5.34 18.46
C PRO A 329 -18.89 4.44 18.71
N VAL A 330 -18.66 3.19 19.05
CA VAL A 330 -19.70 2.31 19.61
C VAL A 330 -19.88 2.71 21.07
N ARG A 331 -20.92 3.51 21.38
CA ARG A 331 -21.19 3.98 22.76
C ARG A 331 -22.21 3.08 23.48
N SER A 332 -23.03 2.38 22.72
CA SER A 332 -24.06 1.46 23.19
C SER A 332 -24.18 0.26 22.25
N LEU A 333 -24.84 -0.81 22.70
CA LEU A 333 -25.16 -1.95 21.84
C LEU A 333 -26.11 -1.56 20.70
N ASP A 334 -26.94 -0.53 20.90
CA ASP A 334 -27.85 -0.01 19.88
C ASP A 334 -27.09 0.70 18.75
N ASP A 335 -25.94 1.32 19.05
CA ASP A 335 -25.08 1.97 18.03
C ASP A 335 -24.44 0.97 17.08
N VAL A 336 -24.36 -0.31 17.46
CA VAL A 336 -23.88 -1.39 16.58
C VAL A 336 -24.89 -1.68 15.48
N GLN A 337 -26.18 -1.50 15.75
CA GLN A 337 -27.22 -1.83 14.80
C GLN A 337 -27.35 -0.75 13.72
N LEU A 338 -27.28 -1.17 12.46
CA LEU A 338 -27.55 -0.29 11.35
C LEU A 338 -29.02 0.14 11.39
N PRO A 339 -29.33 1.44 11.40
CA PRO A 339 -30.71 1.92 11.31
C PRO A 339 -31.39 1.36 10.05
N ALA A 340 -32.62 0.84 10.19
CA ALA A 340 -33.36 0.20 9.08
C ALA A 340 -33.50 1.10 7.83
N SER A 341 -33.56 2.43 8.01
CA SER A 341 -33.60 3.38 6.90
C SER A 341 -32.34 3.38 6.03
N LEU A 342 -31.21 2.90 6.56
CA LEU A 342 -29.91 2.88 5.90
C LEU A 342 -29.54 1.52 5.32
N THR A 343 -30.28 0.46 5.67
CA THR A 343 -30.05 -0.92 5.19
C THR A 343 -29.97 -1.00 3.67
N GLN A 344 -30.80 -0.23 2.97
CA GLN A 344 -30.77 -0.16 1.51
C GLN A 344 -29.41 0.23 0.92
N TYR A 345 -28.56 0.96 1.65
CA TYR A 345 -27.25 1.40 1.19
C TYR A 345 -26.17 0.33 1.43
N THR A 346 -26.19 -0.38 2.56
CA THR A 346 -25.22 -1.43 2.87
C THR A 346 -25.49 -2.74 2.12
N GLU A 347 -26.74 -2.95 1.70
CA GLU A 347 -27.15 -4.10 0.88
C GLU A 347 -27.06 -3.82 -0.62
N ALA A 348 -26.90 -2.56 -1.03
CA ALA A 348 -26.75 -2.20 -2.43
C ALA A 348 -25.52 -2.91 -3.05
N PRO A 349 -25.63 -3.59 -4.20
CA PRO A 349 -24.48 -4.21 -4.86
C PRO A 349 -23.35 -3.22 -5.10
N LEU A 350 -23.69 -2.01 -5.53
CA LEU A 350 -22.80 -0.88 -5.74
C LEU A 350 -23.36 0.37 -5.05
N LEU A 351 -22.54 1.01 -4.24
CA LEU A 351 -22.85 2.27 -3.56
C LEU A 351 -21.92 3.37 -4.08
N VAL A 352 -22.49 4.52 -4.42
CA VAL A 352 -21.76 5.73 -4.81
C VAL A 352 -22.03 6.82 -3.79
N GLY A 353 -20.97 7.40 -3.25
CA GLY A 353 -21.08 8.49 -2.28
C GLY A 353 -19.79 9.30 -2.21
N TYR A 354 -19.77 10.34 -1.37
CA TYR A 354 -18.58 11.17 -1.20
C TYR A 354 -17.52 10.49 -0.33
N ILE A 355 -16.25 10.76 -0.63
CA ILE A 355 -15.11 10.36 0.21
C ILE A 355 -15.09 11.24 1.45
N CYS A 356 -15.01 10.62 2.63
CA CYS A 356 -14.88 11.35 3.88
C CYS A 356 -13.49 12.01 3.98
N GLY A 357 -13.45 13.33 4.18
CA GLY A 357 -12.22 14.08 4.44
C GLY A 357 -11.78 14.05 5.92
N MET A 358 -12.42 13.22 6.75
CA MET A 358 -12.26 13.18 8.20
C MET A 358 -11.79 11.79 8.65
N GLY A 359 -10.82 11.74 9.57
CA GLY A 359 -10.38 10.48 10.20
C GLY A 359 -11.37 9.95 11.23
N SER A 360 -11.39 8.62 11.39
CA SER A 360 -12.31 7.88 12.28
C SER A 360 -12.24 8.40 13.72
N ASP A 361 -11.05 8.76 14.19
CA ASP A 361 -10.80 9.21 15.57
C ASP A 361 -11.49 10.56 15.89
N LYS A 362 -11.81 11.35 14.86
CA LYS A 362 -12.60 12.58 15.03
C LYS A 362 -14.07 12.29 15.33
N PHE A 363 -14.58 11.14 14.91
CA PHE A 363 -15.98 10.78 15.13
C PHE A 363 -16.28 10.58 16.62
N ALA A 364 -15.31 10.06 17.40
CA ALA A 364 -15.48 9.87 18.84
C ALA A 364 -15.92 11.15 19.57
N ARG A 365 -15.55 12.31 19.04
CA ARG A 365 -15.79 13.63 19.63
C ARG A 365 -16.95 14.41 19.03
N LEU A 366 -17.57 13.97 17.93
CA LEU A 366 -18.78 14.66 17.48
C LEU A 366 -19.93 14.30 18.43
N GLU A 367 -20.85 15.23 18.57
CA GLU A 367 -22.09 15.04 19.33
C GLU A 367 -23.15 14.43 18.41
N SER A 368 -23.06 14.70 17.11
CA SER A 368 -24.07 14.27 16.14
C SER A 368 -23.51 14.06 14.73
N SER A 369 -24.20 13.20 13.97
CA SER A 369 -23.91 13.01 12.54
C SER A 369 -24.03 14.29 11.71
N SER A 370 -24.83 15.27 12.12
CA SER A 370 -24.98 16.55 11.41
C SER A 370 -23.69 17.36 11.30
N GLU A 371 -22.73 17.16 12.20
CA GLU A 371 -21.42 17.83 12.17
C GLU A 371 -20.50 17.34 11.03
N LEU A 372 -20.90 16.26 10.35
CA LEU A 372 -20.24 15.76 9.15
C LEU A 372 -20.58 16.59 7.90
N THR A 373 -21.48 17.57 8.00
CA THR A 373 -21.83 18.46 6.88
C THR A 373 -20.58 19.13 6.29
N GLY A 374 -20.38 18.97 4.98
CA GLY A 374 -19.27 19.60 4.25
C GLY A 374 -17.90 18.95 4.48
N ARG A 375 -17.82 17.83 5.20
CA ARG A 375 -16.55 17.13 5.51
C ARG A 375 -16.12 16.17 4.41
N TYR A 376 -16.18 16.62 3.16
CA TYR A 376 -15.82 15.85 1.98
C TYR A 376 -14.34 16.03 1.65
N MET A 377 -13.71 14.98 1.10
CA MET A 377 -12.43 15.14 0.44
C MET A 377 -12.62 15.98 -0.83
N LYS A 378 -11.72 16.94 -1.06
CA LYS A 378 -11.78 17.88 -2.18
C LYS A 378 -10.74 17.55 -3.24
N THR A 379 -11.19 17.48 -4.49
CA THR A 379 -10.34 17.37 -5.69
C THR A 379 -9.47 18.61 -5.86
N ARG A 380 -8.56 18.59 -6.85
CA ARG A 380 -7.73 19.76 -7.23
C ARG A 380 -8.60 20.98 -7.62
N ASN A 381 -9.77 20.74 -8.18
CA ASN A 381 -10.71 21.79 -8.61
C ASN A 381 -11.76 22.13 -7.53
N ASP A 382 -11.51 21.76 -6.27
CA ASP A 382 -12.41 21.97 -5.11
C ASP A 382 -13.81 21.32 -5.20
N ALA A 383 -14.03 20.47 -6.20
CA ALA A 383 -15.20 19.59 -6.25
C ALA A 383 -15.10 18.49 -5.19
N ASN A 384 -16.24 18.00 -4.70
CA ASN A 384 -16.30 16.88 -3.77
C ASN A 384 -15.88 15.59 -4.49
N ALA A 385 -14.88 14.90 -3.94
CA ALA A 385 -14.45 13.62 -4.47
C ALA A 385 -15.48 12.52 -4.17
N SER A 386 -15.71 11.64 -5.13
CA SER A 386 -16.65 10.52 -5.03
C SER A 386 -15.92 9.19 -4.95
N GLN A 387 -16.59 8.19 -4.37
CA GLN A 387 -16.13 6.81 -4.30
C GLN A 387 -17.25 5.86 -4.76
N HIS A 388 -16.83 4.82 -5.47
CA HIS A 388 -17.65 3.73 -5.98
C HIS A 388 -17.26 2.47 -5.21
N VAL A 389 -18.24 1.87 -4.54
CA VAL A 389 -18.01 0.83 -3.55
C VAL A 389 -18.74 -0.43 -3.96
N PHE A 390 -17.96 -1.41 -4.41
CA PHE A 390 -18.47 -2.71 -4.83
C PHE A 390 -18.64 -3.59 -3.59
N GLN A 391 -19.88 -3.77 -3.16
CA GLN A 391 -20.21 -4.40 -1.88
C GLN A 391 -20.65 -5.85 -2.01
N SER A 392 -21.26 -6.28 -3.11
CA SER A 392 -21.73 -7.67 -3.20
C SER A 392 -20.70 -8.58 -3.90
N PRO A 393 -20.56 -9.86 -3.46
CA PRO A 393 -19.74 -10.84 -4.18
C PRO A 393 -20.14 -10.97 -5.66
N SER A 394 -21.43 -10.81 -5.98
CA SER A 394 -21.94 -10.89 -7.35
C SER A 394 -21.41 -9.78 -8.25
N VAL A 395 -21.39 -8.52 -7.78
CA VAL A 395 -20.86 -7.39 -8.57
C VAL A 395 -19.33 -7.46 -8.65
N GLN A 396 -18.66 -7.98 -7.62
CA GLN A 396 -17.21 -8.17 -7.61
C GLN A 396 -16.78 -9.26 -8.60
N ALA A 397 -17.53 -10.35 -8.70
CA ALA A 397 -17.30 -11.39 -9.71
C ALA A 397 -17.51 -10.84 -11.14
N LYS A 398 -18.52 -9.99 -11.35
CA LYS A 398 -18.72 -9.28 -12.63
C LYS A 398 -17.56 -8.32 -12.92
N LEU A 399 -17.09 -7.56 -11.92
CA LEU A 399 -15.92 -6.68 -12.06
C LEU A 399 -14.68 -7.48 -12.51
N GLN A 400 -14.43 -8.62 -11.86
CA GLN A 400 -13.30 -9.50 -12.16
C GLN A 400 -13.35 -10.06 -13.59
N THR A 401 -14.53 -10.48 -14.05
CA THR A 401 -14.70 -11.14 -15.35
C THR A 401 -14.85 -10.15 -16.51
N GLN A 402 -15.66 -9.10 -16.35
CA GLN A 402 -15.97 -8.15 -17.42
C GLN A 402 -14.93 -7.04 -17.60
N CYS A 403 -14.05 -6.85 -16.61
CA CYS A 403 -12.91 -5.93 -16.73
C CYS A 403 -11.60 -6.63 -17.04
N ALA A 404 -11.57 -7.97 -17.18
CA ALA A 404 -10.37 -8.66 -17.63
C ALA A 404 -9.91 -8.10 -18.99
N GLY A 405 -8.63 -7.70 -19.09
CA GLY A 405 -8.07 -7.00 -20.25
C GLY A 405 -8.35 -5.49 -20.33
N TRP A 406 -9.13 -4.94 -19.40
CA TRP A 406 -9.50 -3.51 -19.31
C TRP A 406 -9.01 -2.88 -18.01
N VAL A 407 -7.80 -3.24 -17.61
CA VAL A 407 -7.15 -2.79 -16.38
C VAL A 407 -5.72 -2.35 -16.70
N TRP A 408 -5.34 -1.18 -16.19
CA TRP A 408 -4.01 -0.61 -16.36
C TRP A 408 -3.44 -0.23 -15.01
N ILE A 409 -2.11 -0.34 -14.88
CA ILE A 409 -1.37 0.22 -13.75
C ILE A 409 -0.37 1.24 -14.29
N ARG A 410 -0.39 2.43 -13.72
CA ARG A 410 0.57 3.49 -14.01
C ARG A 410 1.43 3.75 -12.77
N SER A 411 2.75 3.54 -12.89
CA SER A 411 3.72 3.92 -11.85
C SER A 411 3.83 5.43 -11.74
N MET A 412 3.94 5.95 -10.52
CA MET A 412 4.13 7.38 -10.26
C MET A 412 5.58 7.84 -10.51
N ARG A 413 6.52 6.91 -10.71
CA ARG A 413 7.94 7.22 -10.95
C ARG A 413 8.21 7.89 -12.30
N PHE A 414 7.31 7.70 -13.28
CA PHE A 414 7.46 8.24 -14.65
C PHE A 414 6.68 9.51 -14.91
N LEU A 415 6.12 10.16 -13.88
CA LEU A 415 5.59 11.50 -14.11
C LEU A 415 6.77 12.43 -14.37
N PRO A 416 6.79 13.16 -15.51
CA PRO A 416 7.66 14.31 -15.66
C PRO A 416 7.51 15.13 -14.38
N LYS A 417 8.62 15.55 -13.76
CA LYS A 417 8.55 16.57 -12.72
C LYS A 417 7.69 17.67 -13.34
N ASP A 418 6.52 17.93 -12.77
CA ASP A 418 5.71 19.06 -13.19
C ASP A 418 6.66 20.25 -13.12
N ASP A 419 7.01 20.80 -14.29
CA ASP A 419 7.91 21.94 -14.35
C ASP A 419 7.31 22.99 -13.43
N ASP A 420 8.06 23.31 -12.39
CA ASP A 420 7.73 24.27 -11.35
C ASP A 420 7.73 25.66 -12.01
N ASN A 421 6.72 25.91 -12.83
CA ASN A 421 6.49 27.15 -13.55
C ASN A 421 5.83 28.15 -12.60
N GLY A 422 6.50 28.36 -11.47
CA GLY A 422 6.29 29.45 -10.53
C GLY A 422 7.42 30.47 -10.65
N GLY A 423 7.80 30.82 -11.88
CA GLY A 423 8.74 31.89 -12.17
C GLY A 423 8.16 33.24 -11.75
N GLU A 424 8.73 33.80 -10.69
CA GLU A 424 8.52 35.16 -10.20
C GLU A 424 8.65 36.18 -11.34
N GLY A 425 7.52 36.72 -11.79
CA GLY A 425 7.47 37.94 -12.58
C GLY A 425 7.66 39.17 -11.67
N SER A 426 8.89 39.40 -11.21
CA SER A 426 9.29 40.68 -10.60
C SER A 426 9.38 41.75 -11.69
N SER A 427 8.28 42.45 -11.97
CA SER A 427 8.29 43.66 -12.77
C SER A 427 8.61 44.87 -11.90
N GLY A 428 9.91 45.05 -11.61
CA GLY A 428 10.45 46.33 -11.20
C GLY A 428 10.65 47.22 -12.41
N GLN A 429 9.68 48.09 -12.72
CA GLN A 429 9.96 49.27 -13.55
C GLN A 429 10.14 50.50 -12.65
N ARG A 430 11.40 50.94 -12.63
CA ARG A 430 11.81 52.30 -12.31
C ARG A 430 11.21 53.25 -13.36
N GLU A 431 10.53 54.29 -12.92
CA GLU A 431 10.56 55.58 -13.61
C GLU A 431 10.94 56.65 -12.61
N GLY A 432 12.04 57.34 -12.91
CA GLY A 432 12.41 58.60 -12.31
C GLY A 432 12.27 59.70 -13.35
N SER A 433 11.98 60.89 -12.85
CA SER A 433 12.39 62.19 -13.42
C SER A 433 11.70 62.65 -14.71
N ASN A 434 10.60 63.40 -14.56
CA ASN A 434 10.59 64.87 -14.74
C ASN A 434 9.33 65.49 -14.14
#